data_AF-A0A9D9C4T3-F1
#
_entry.id   AF-A0A9D9C4T3-F1
#
_cell.length_a   1.000
_cell.length_b   1.000
_cell.length_c   1.000
_cell.angle_alpha   90.00
_cell.angle_beta   90.00
_cell.angle_gamma   90.00
#
_symmetry.space_group_name_H-M   'P 1'
#
loop_
_entity.id
_entity.type
_entity.pdbx_description
1 polymer ?
#
loop_
_entity_poly.entity_id
_entity_poly.type
_entity_poly.pdbx_seq_one_letter_code
_entity_poly.pdbx_strand_id
1 'polypeptide(L)'
;MAKKTTTKKKTNSIATSIVQGRGVPLEFFKKNAWLLIITLISVIGLIGMRYSTQSKMEEINRLNTELKRAESYKLHQKSLYMSLIRETEMRRMVSEKGLNLYFQEQPPYEIYRNAKN
;
A
#
# COMPACT_ATOMS: atom_id res chain seq x y z
N MET A 1 60.02 16.61 -53.01
CA MET A 1 58.77 15.84 -52.76
C MET A 1 58.97 15.02 -51.49
N ALA A 2 58.19 15.24 -50.43
CA ALA A 2 58.18 14.38 -49.24
C ALA A 2 56.72 14.17 -48.80
N LYS A 3 56.20 12.96 -49.04
CA LYS A 3 54.81 12.59 -48.78
C LYS A 3 54.65 12.25 -47.29
N LYS A 4 53.95 13.12 -46.56
CA LYS A 4 53.49 12.87 -45.18
C LYS A 4 52.60 11.62 -45.15
N THR A 5 53.02 10.57 -44.45
CA THR A 5 52.15 9.44 -44.08
C THR A 5 51.40 9.78 -42.80
N THR A 6 50.11 10.00 -42.96
CA THR A 6 49.15 10.30 -41.90
C THR A 6 48.83 9.04 -41.10
N THR A 7 49.40 8.95 -39.89
CA THR A 7 49.04 7.92 -38.90
C THR A 7 47.63 8.18 -38.39
N LYS A 8 46.62 7.55 -39.01
CA LYS A 8 45.23 7.59 -38.55
C LYS A 8 45.06 6.76 -37.27
N LYS A 9 44.71 7.44 -36.17
CA LYS A 9 44.30 6.84 -34.89
C LYS A 9 43.07 5.93 -35.08
N LYS A 10 43.20 4.68 -34.66
CA LYS A 10 42.18 3.61 -34.76
C LYS A 10 41.37 3.57 -33.45
N THR A 11 40.45 4.52 -33.24
CA THR A 11 39.64 4.58 -31.99
C THR A 11 38.19 4.15 -32.16
N ASN A 12 37.72 3.88 -33.39
CA ASN A 12 36.28 3.73 -33.67
C ASN A 12 35.84 2.29 -34.02
N SER A 13 36.64 1.27 -33.73
CA SER A 13 36.34 -0.12 -34.15
C SER A 13 35.20 -0.78 -33.37
N ILE A 14 34.86 -0.25 -32.18
CA ILE A 14 33.95 -0.94 -31.25
C ILE A 14 32.51 -0.43 -31.40
N ALA A 15 32.33 0.89 -31.50
CA ALA A 15 31.02 1.46 -31.79
C ALA A 15 30.49 1.03 -33.18
N THR A 16 31.39 0.93 -34.16
CA THR A 16 31.02 0.54 -35.53
C THR A 16 30.70 -0.95 -35.67
N SER A 17 31.30 -1.83 -34.85
CA SER A 17 30.98 -3.27 -34.88
C SER A 17 29.62 -3.59 -34.25
N ILE A 18 29.28 -2.92 -33.14
CA ILE A 18 27.98 -3.10 -32.45
C ILE A 18 26.82 -2.68 -33.36
N VAL A 19 26.95 -1.56 -34.08
CA VAL A 19 25.93 -1.09 -35.04
C VAL A 19 25.76 -2.03 -36.23
N GLN A 20 26.82 -2.76 -36.60
CA GLN A 20 26.79 -3.74 -37.70
C GLN A 20 26.28 -5.12 -37.28
N GLY A 21 25.77 -5.29 -36.06
CA GLY A 21 25.21 -6.56 -35.58
C GLY A 21 26.24 -7.66 -35.33
N ARG A 22 27.54 -7.38 -35.52
CA ARG A 22 28.61 -8.22 -35.01
C ARG A 22 28.73 -7.88 -33.53
N GLY A 23 28.27 -8.77 -32.65
CA GLY A 23 28.24 -8.56 -31.21
C GLY A 23 29.59 -8.10 -30.62
N VAL A 24 29.60 -7.85 -29.30
CA VAL A 24 30.76 -7.29 -28.59
C VAL A 24 32.04 -8.10 -28.88
N PRO A 25 33.12 -7.47 -29.42
CA PRO A 25 34.32 -8.19 -29.82
C PRO A 25 35.03 -8.84 -28.61
N LEU A 26 35.60 -10.04 -28.78
CA LEU A 26 36.30 -10.79 -27.71
C LEU A 26 37.43 -10.00 -27.04
N GLU A 27 38.09 -9.10 -27.78
CA GLU A 27 39.12 -8.20 -27.25
C GLU A 27 38.57 -7.22 -26.20
N PHE A 28 37.29 -6.85 -26.29
CA PHE A 28 36.60 -6.02 -25.31
C PHE A 28 36.30 -6.77 -24.02
N PHE A 29 35.89 -8.04 -24.12
CA PHE A 29 35.68 -8.90 -22.96
C PHE A 29 36.97 -9.09 -22.18
N LYS A 30 38.10 -9.36 -22.84
CA LYS A 30 39.37 -9.59 -22.13
C LYS A 30 39.87 -8.32 -21.42
N LYS A 31 39.68 -7.14 -22.02
CA LYS A 31 40.14 -5.87 -21.44
C LYS A 31 39.22 -5.32 -20.34
N ASN A 32 37.91 -5.53 -20.48
CA ASN A 32 36.89 -4.96 -19.60
C ASN A 32 36.11 -6.03 -18.80
N ALA A 33 36.64 -7.26 -18.68
CA ALA A 33 36.02 -8.37 -17.96
C ALA A 33 35.57 -7.95 -16.55
N TRP A 34 36.38 -7.15 -15.87
CA TRP A 34 36.07 -6.66 -14.53
C TRP A 34 34.85 -5.72 -14.49
N LEU A 35 34.73 -4.81 -15.46
CA LEU A 35 33.54 -3.96 -15.59
C LEU A 35 32.28 -4.76 -15.90
N LEU A 36 32.38 -5.78 -16.75
CA LEU A 36 31.25 -6.66 -17.06
C LEU A 36 30.75 -7.44 -15.84
N ILE A 37 31.67 -7.92 -14.99
CA ILE A 37 31.32 -8.58 -13.73
C ILE A 37 30.58 -7.61 -12.80
N ILE A 38 31.07 -6.37 -12.67
CA ILE A 38 30.42 -5.33 -11.86
C ILE A 38 29.01 -5.01 -12.40
N THR A 39 28.87 -4.87 -13.72
CA THR A 39 27.56 -4.64 -14.35
C THR A 39 26.61 -5.81 -14.10
N LEU A 40 27.09 -7.05 -14.19
CA LEU A 40 26.28 -8.24 -13.93
C LEU A 40 25.79 -8.28 -12.47
N ILE A 41 26.67 -8.01 -11.50
CA ILE A 41 26.32 -7.93 -10.08
C ILE A 41 25.30 -6.82 -9.83
N SER A 42 25.47 -5.67 -10.48
CA SER A 42 24.54 -4.54 -10.38
C SER A 42 23.14 -4.90 -10.90
N VAL A 43 23.06 -5.58 -12.05
CA VAL A 43 21.78 -6.05 -12.60
C VAL A 43 21.09 -7.05 -11.67
N ILE A 44 21.85 -8.02 -11.12
CA ILE A 44 21.31 -8.99 -10.16
C ILE A 44 20.82 -8.28 -8.88
N GLY A 45 21.58 -7.31 -8.38
CA GLY A 45 21.21 -6.50 -7.22
C GLY A 45 19.93 -5.67 -7.44
N LEU A 46 19.81 -5.04 -8.62
CA LEU A 46 18.62 -4.27 -9.00
C LEU A 46 17.36 -5.16 -9.08
N ILE A 47 17.52 -6.37 -9.64
CA ILE A 47 16.46 -7.36 -9.67
C ILE A 47 16.05 -7.74 -8.24
N GLY A 48 17.02 -8.05 -7.37
CA GLY A 48 16.78 -8.38 -5.96
C GLY A 48 16.09 -7.25 -5.17
N MET A 49 16.51 -6.00 -5.35
CA MET A 49 15.87 -4.83 -4.73
C MET A 49 14.42 -4.64 -5.21
N ARG A 50 14.17 -4.83 -6.51
CA ARG A 50 12.82 -4.75 -7.06
C ARG A 50 11.92 -5.83 -6.47
N TYR A 51 12.42 -7.05 -6.33
CA TYR A 51 11.67 -8.16 -5.73
C TYR A 51 11.43 -7.94 -4.23
N SER A 52 12.42 -7.48 -3.46
CA SER A 52 12.23 -7.21 -2.03
C SER A 52 11.19 -6.12 -1.78
N THR A 53 11.15 -5.12 -2.65
CA THR A 53 10.15 -4.04 -2.61
C THR A 53 8.76 -4.55 -2.96
N GLN A 54 8.63 -5.45 -3.95
CA GLN A 54 7.35 -6.06 -4.32
C GLN A 54 6.78 -6.93 -3.20
N SER A 55 7.60 -7.79 -2.57
CA SER A 55 7.13 -8.65 -1.47
C SER A 55 6.69 -7.84 -0.25
N LYS A 56 7.44 -6.79 0.11
CA LYS A 56 7.06 -5.89 1.20
C LYS A 56 5.77 -5.13 0.89
N MET A 57 5.56 -4.73 -0.37
CA MET A 57 4.35 -4.03 -0.79
C MET A 57 3.12 -4.94 -0.78
N GLU A 58 3.26 -6.21 -1.16
CA GLU A 58 2.19 -7.21 -1.04
C GLU A 58 1.78 -7.45 0.42
N GLU A 59 2.77 -7.57 1.31
CA GLU A 59 2.55 -7.72 2.74
C GLU A 59 1.81 -6.49 3.32
N ILE A 60 2.27 -5.27 3.02
CA ILE A 60 1.60 -4.03 3.44
C ILE A 60 0.17 -3.96 2.91
N ASN A 61 -0.08 -4.35 1.66
CA ASN A 61 -1.43 -4.36 1.09
C ASN A 61 -2.34 -5.36 1.79
N ARG A 62 -1.82 -6.56 2.12
CA ARG A 62 -2.57 -7.56 2.88
C ARG A 62 -2.96 -7.03 4.26
N LEU A 63 -2.00 -6.51 5.03
CA LEU A 63 -2.21 -5.93 6.36
C LEU A 63 -3.24 -4.79 6.32
N ASN A 64 -3.15 -3.88 5.35
CA ASN A 64 -4.13 -2.80 5.19
C ASN A 64 -5.53 -3.31 4.86
N THR A 65 -5.64 -4.37 4.06
CA THR A 65 -6.92 -4.97 3.71
C THR A 65 -7.57 -5.61 4.94
N GLU A 66 -6.80 -6.32 5.75
CA GLU A 66 -7.27 -6.89 7.02
C GLU A 66 -7.71 -5.80 7.99
N LEU A 67 -6.95 -4.71 8.12
CA LEU A 67 -7.31 -3.56 8.96
C LEU A 67 -8.62 -2.91 8.52
N LYS A 68 -8.78 -2.62 7.22
CA LYS A 68 -10.02 -2.06 6.66
C LYS A 68 -11.24 -2.96 6.91
N ARG A 69 -11.08 -4.27 6.81
CA ARG A 69 -12.15 -5.23 7.12
C ARG A 69 -12.52 -5.20 8.59
N ALA A 70 -11.54 -5.20 9.49
CA ALA A 70 -11.78 -5.14 10.93
C ALA A 70 -12.48 -3.82 11.35
N GLU A 71 -12.06 -2.69 10.78
CA GLU A 71 -12.68 -1.40 11.02
C GLU A 71 -14.13 -1.36 10.52
N SER A 72 -14.38 -1.88 9.32
CA SER A 72 -15.73 -1.99 8.76
C SER A 72 -16.62 -2.88 9.62
N TYR A 73 -16.10 -4.02 10.10
CA TYR A 73 -16.83 -4.92 11.00
C TYR A 73 -17.17 -4.25 12.33
N LYS A 74 -16.21 -3.55 12.93
CA LYS A 74 -16.44 -2.76 14.16
C LYS A 74 -17.52 -1.71 13.96
N LEU A 75 -17.46 -0.96 12.86
CA LEU A 75 -18.45 0.08 12.55
C LEU A 75 -19.84 -0.52 12.33
N HIS A 76 -19.91 -1.65 11.62
CA HIS A 76 -21.16 -2.37 11.39
C HIS A 76 -21.78 -2.84 12.71
N GLN A 77 -21.01 -3.50 13.59
CA GLN A 77 -21.49 -3.94 14.89
C GLN A 77 -21.95 -2.77 15.77
N LYS A 78 -21.20 -1.65 15.75
CA LYS A 78 -21.60 -0.43 16.44
C LYS A 78 -22.93 0.11 15.90
N SER A 79 -23.13 0.10 14.58
CA SER A 79 -24.38 0.58 13.97
C SER A 79 -25.58 -0.28 14.35
N LEU A 80 -25.41 -1.60 14.38
CA LEU A 80 -26.45 -2.54 14.83
C LEU A 80 -26.78 -2.31 16.30
N TYR A 81 -25.77 -2.20 17.16
CA TYR A 81 -25.95 -1.89 18.57
C TYR A 81 -26.70 -0.57 18.77
N MET A 82 -26.29 0.50 18.07
CA MET A 82 -26.91 1.82 18.17
C MET A 82 -28.38 1.79 17.71
N SER A 83 -28.69 0.98 16.69
CA SER A 83 -30.07 0.76 16.26
C SER A 83 -30.90 0.08 17.34
N LEU A 84 -30.35 -0.96 17.99
CA LEU A 84 -31.05 -1.73 19.03
C LEU A 84 -31.35 -0.92 20.29
N ILE A 85 -30.41 -0.07 20.72
CA ILE A 85 -30.59 0.75 21.93
C ILE A 85 -31.39 2.02 21.70
N ARG A 86 -31.83 2.30 20.47
CA ARG A 86 -32.68 3.46 20.21
C ARG A 86 -33.98 3.28 20.99
N GLU A 87 -34.41 4.32 21.69
CA GLU A 87 -35.63 4.30 22.51
C GLU A 87 -36.86 3.80 21.74
N THR A 88 -36.98 4.18 20.47
CA THR A 88 -38.03 3.68 19.57
C THR A 88 -37.99 2.15 19.40
N GLU A 89 -36.80 1.57 19.23
CA GLU A 89 -36.66 0.11 19.11
C GLU A 89 -36.86 -0.59 20.45
N MET A 90 -36.43 0.02 21.55
CA MET A 90 -36.69 -0.51 22.89
C MET A 90 -38.20 -0.53 23.19
N ARG A 91 -38.92 0.55 22.88
CA ARG A 91 -40.40 0.61 23.01
C ARG A 91 -41.06 -0.45 22.12
N ARG A 92 -40.63 -0.58 20.85
CA ARG A 92 -41.12 -1.60 19.91
C ARG A 92 -40.96 -3.01 20.48
N MET A 93 -39.77 -3.33 21.01
CA MET A 93 -39.42 -4.66 21.55
C MET A 93 -40.18 -4.99 22.84
N VAL A 94 -40.41 -3.99 23.70
CA VAL A 94 -41.25 -4.11 24.91
C VAL A 94 -42.70 -4.40 24.54
N SER A 95 -43.25 -3.69 23.55
CA SER A 95 -44.61 -3.94 23.04
C SER A 95 -44.74 -5.32 22.40
N GLU A 96 -43.79 -5.74 21.56
CA GLU A 96 -43.81 -7.07 20.91
C GLU A 96 -43.74 -8.22 21.92
N LYS A 97 -43.00 -8.04 23.02
CA LYS A 97 -42.83 -9.07 24.06
C LYS A 97 -43.92 -9.03 25.14
N GLY A 98 -44.90 -8.13 25.04
CA GLY A 98 -45.98 -8.00 26.03
C GLY A 98 -45.47 -7.61 27.42
N LEU A 99 -44.31 -6.96 27.50
CA LEU A 99 -43.76 -6.45 28.76
C LEU A 99 -44.58 -5.21 29.14
N ASN A 100 -45.29 -5.27 30.25
CA ASN A 100 -46.20 -4.20 30.71
C ASN A 100 -45.40 -3.02 31.34
N LEU A 101 -44.41 -2.51 30.62
CA LEU A 101 -43.55 -1.40 31.01
C LEU A 101 -44.12 -0.11 30.41
N TYR A 102 -44.51 0.82 31.27
CA TYR A 102 -45.00 2.14 30.87
C TYR A 102 -43.84 3.13 30.77
N PHE A 103 -43.66 3.73 29.60
CA PHE A 103 -42.70 4.82 29.41
C PHE A 103 -43.38 6.16 29.74
N GLN A 104 -42.85 6.90 30.71
CA GLN A 104 -43.33 8.25 31.00
C GLN A 104 -42.85 9.21 29.91
N GLU A 105 -43.79 9.85 29.20
CA GLU A 105 -43.48 10.87 28.18
C GLU A 105 -43.15 12.25 28.78
N GLN A 106 -43.51 12.43 30.04
CA GLN A 106 -43.41 13.70 30.75
C GLN A 106 -42.30 13.57 31.80
N PRO A 107 -41.35 14.53 31.87
CA PRO A 107 -40.37 14.52 32.94
C PRO A 107 -41.08 14.68 34.31
N PRO A 108 -40.58 14.01 35.36
CA PRO A 108 -41.15 14.15 36.70
C PRO A 108 -41.02 15.59 37.19
N TYR A 109 -42.11 16.13 37.75
CA TYR A 109 -42.13 17.49 38.29
C TYR A 109 -41.54 17.51 39.71
N GLU A 110 -40.61 18.43 39.95
CA GLU A 110 -40.13 18.72 41.30
C GLU A 110 -41.19 19.55 42.03
N ILE A 111 -41.91 18.92 42.97
CA ILE A 111 -42.82 19.59 43.87
C ILE A 111 -42.04 20.27 45.00
N TYR A 112 -41.73 21.55 44.83
CA TYR A 112 -41.24 22.39 45.92
C TYR A 112 -42.41 22.68 46.88
N ARG A 113 -42.37 22.07 48.08
CA ARG A 113 -43.35 22.35 49.14
C ARG A 113 -43.16 23.78 49.62
N ASN A 114 -43.91 24.72 49.06
CA ASN A 114 -43.95 26.08 49.58
C ASN A 114 -44.70 26.05 50.92
N ALA A 115 -43.93 26.11 52.01
CA ALA A 115 -44.45 26.27 53.36
C ALA A 115 -44.86 27.72 53.57
N LYS A 116 -46.08 28.09 53.17
CA LYS A 116 -46.82 29.23 53.72
C LYS A 116 -48.28 29.25 53.25
N ASN A 117 -49.16 28.75 54.11
CA ASN A 117 -50.38 29.47 54.51
C ASN A 117 -50.83 28.91 55.86
#